data_AF-A0A1J4Y6Q9-F1
#
_entry.id   AF-A0A1J4Y6Q9-F1
#
_cell.length_a   1.000
_cell.length_b   1.000
_cell.length_c   1.000
_cell.angle_alpha   90.00
_cell.angle_beta   90.00
_cell.angle_gamma   90.00
#
_symmetry.space_group_name_H-M   'P 1'
#
loop_
_entity.id
_entity.type
_entity.pdbx_description
1 polymer ?
#
loop_
_entity_poly.entity_id
_entity_poly.type
_entity_poly.pdbx_seq_one_letter_code
_entity_poly.pdbx_strand_id
1 'polypeptide(L)'
;MPMPRKRDRLEIVYTILRLVRDNKNAIKVTPLLRYTNVSSQSFSEYYTELLEKGFIREELDRKKRKYVTLTDKGFAFLEKYAIIQGVIDEFEL
;
A
#
# COMPACT_ATOMS: atom_id res chain seq x y z
N MET A 1 6.95 -11.64 24.75
CA MET A 1 6.68 -10.83 23.54
C MET A 1 6.61 -11.78 22.37
N PRO A 2 5.51 -11.87 21.61
CA PRO A 2 5.51 -12.68 20.39
C PRO A 2 6.52 -12.06 19.41
N MET A 3 7.35 -12.91 18.81
CA MET A 3 8.33 -12.50 17.80
C MET A 3 7.62 -11.79 16.65
N PRO A 4 8.17 -10.69 16.08
CA PRO A 4 7.58 -10.10 14.90
C PRO A 4 7.65 -11.12 13.76
N ARG A 5 6.50 -11.64 13.33
CA ARG A 5 6.41 -12.52 12.16
C ARG A 5 6.92 -11.75 10.94
N LYS A 6 7.67 -12.42 10.08
CA LYS A 6 8.08 -11.83 8.80
C LYS A 6 6.80 -11.47 8.03
N ARG A 7 6.68 -10.21 7.64
CA ARG A 7 5.53 -9.71 6.90
C ARG A 7 5.43 -10.42 5.56
N ASP A 8 4.25 -10.90 5.24
CA ASP A 8 4.00 -11.49 3.93
C ASP A 8 3.90 -10.42 2.83
N ARG A 9 4.15 -10.83 1.60
CA ARG A 9 4.06 -10.00 0.40
C ARG A 9 2.72 -9.25 0.32
N LEU A 10 1.61 -9.93 0.59
CA LEU A 10 0.28 -9.32 0.54
C LEU A 10 0.07 -8.27 1.63
N GLU A 11 0.64 -8.46 2.82
CA GLU A 11 0.59 -7.46 3.90
C GLU A 11 1.33 -6.18 3.53
N ILE A 12 2.48 -6.30 2.84
CA ILE A 12 3.25 -5.13 2.36
C ILE A 12 2.45 -4.37 1.30
N VAL A 13 1.90 -5.08 0.31
CA VAL A 13 1.03 -4.47 -0.70
C VAL A 13 -0.16 -3.77 -0.05
N TYR A 14 -0.88 -4.46 0.85
CA TYR A 14 -2.00 -3.89 1.59
C TYR A 14 -1.59 -2.62 2.35
N THR A 15 -0.43 -2.63 3.00
CA THR A 15 0.06 -1.47 3.75
C THR A 15 0.35 -0.27 2.86
N ILE A 16 1.01 -0.46 1.72
CA ILE A 16 1.28 0.64 0.78
C ILE A 16 -0.04 1.25 0.32
N LEU A 17 -0.98 0.43 -0.15
CA LEU A 17 -2.27 0.89 -0.66
C LEU A 17 -3.10 1.57 0.43
N ARG A 18 -3.12 1.00 1.63
CA ARG A 18 -3.80 1.58 2.79
C ARG A 18 -3.21 2.94 3.17
N LEU A 19 -1.89 3.08 3.20
CA LEU A 19 -1.23 4.35 3.52
C LEU A 19 -1.60 5.44 2.52
N VAL A 20 -1.70 5.12 1.23
CA VAL A 20 -2.16 6.07 0.20
C VAL A 20 -3.59 6.51 0.49
N ARG A 21 -4.52 5.55 0.71
CA ARG A 21 -5.93 5.83 1.04
C ARG A 21 -6.06 6.72 2.29
N ASP A 22 -5.41 6.33 3.38
CA ASP A 22 -5.52 6.97 4.69
C ASP A 22 -4.95 8.41 4.67
N ASN A 23 -4.06 8.71 3.71
CA ASN A 23 -3.58 10.07 3.42
C ASN A 23 -4.48 10.82 2.41
N LYS A 24 -5.80 10.72 2.56
CA LYS A 24 -6.80 11.36 1.67
C LYS A 24 -6.58 11.02 0.20
N ASN A 25 -6.18 9.78 -0.08
CA ASN A 25 -5.82 9.29 -1.42
C ASN A 25 -4.70 10.09 -2.12
N ALA A 26 -3.84 10.79 -1.39
CA ALA A 26 -2.75 11.57 -1.97
C ALA A 26 -1.55 11.66 -1.02
N ILE A 27 -0.47 10.93 -1.33
CA ILE A 27 0.75 10.92 -0.53
C ILE A 27 2.00 11.06 -1.41
N LYS A 28 3.01 11.78 -0.93
CA LYS A 28 4.31 11.84 -1.60
C LYS A 28 5.06 10.51 -1.44
N VAL A 29 5.88 10.16 -2.43
CA VAL A 29 6.66 8.91 -2.44
C VAL A 29 7.58 8.78 -1.23
N THR A 30 8.28 9.85 -0.83
CA THR A 30 9.23 9.81 0.31
C THR A 30 8.54 9.51 1.65
N PRO A 31 7.45 10.21 2.05
CA PRO A 31 6.64 9.80 3.19
C PRO A 31 6.10 8.37 3.09
N LEU A 32 5.61 7.95 1.92
CA LEU A 32 5.06 6.62 1.71
C LEU A 32 6.11 5.52 1.98
N LEU A 33 7.32 5.66 1.45
CA LEU A 33 8.46 4.79 1.76
C LEU A 33 8.71 4.73 3.27
N ARG A 34 8.83 5.89 3.93
CA ARG A 34 9.13 5.97 5.37
C ARG A 34 8.07 5.28 6.24
N TYR A 35 6.80 5.35 5.84
CA TYR A 35 5.69 4.73 6.59
C TYR A 35 5.50 3.24 6.31
N THR A 36 5.99 2.73 5.17
CA THR A 36 5.81 1.31 4.81
C THR A 36 6.66 0.37 5.69
N ASN A 37 7.70 0.89 6.34
CA ASN A 37 8.62 0.16 7.22
C ASN A 37 9.30 -1.05 6.51
N VAL A 38 9.77 -0.83 5.29
CA VAL A 38 10.58 -1.76 4.50
C VAL A 38 11.82 -1.05 3.97
N SER A 39 12.81 -1.79 3.48
CA SER A 39 14.00 -1.19 2.86
C SER A 39 13.63 -0.41 1.59
N SER A 40 14.43 0.60 1.23
CA SER A 40 14.22 1.38 0.01
C SER A 40 14.19 0.51 -1.25
N GLN A 41 15.02 -0.53 -1.30
CA GLN A 41 15.06 -1.49 -2.41
C GLN A 41 13.73 -2.25 -2.52
N SER A 42 13.28 -2.86 -1.42
CA SER A 42 12.02 -3.62 -1.40
C SER A 42 10.83 -2.72 -1.71
N PHE A 43 10.79 -1.51 -1.14
CA PHE A 43 9.76 -0.53 -1.48
C PHE A 43 9.72 -0.22 -2.96
N SER A 44 10.88 0.01 -3.59
CA SER A 44 10.95 0.34 -5.03
C SER A 44 10.36 -0.78 -5.89
N GLU A 45 10.63 -2.04 -5.54
CA GLU A 45 10.08 -3.21 -6.24
C GLU A 45 8.55 -3.26 -6.16
N TYR A 46 8.00 -3.17 -4.94
CA TYR A 46 6.55 -3.13 -4.74
C TYR A 46 5.89 -1.93 -5.39
N TYR A 47 6.51 -0.75 -5.25
CA TYR A 47 5.99 0.49 -5.82
C TYR A 47 5.91 0.41 -7.33
N THR A 48 6.96 -0.08 -7.99
CA THR A 48 7.01 -0.27 -9.44
C THR A 48 5.96 -1.27 -9.89
N GLU A 49 5.86 -2.41 -9.22
CA GLU A 49 4.85 -3.42 -9.54
C GLU A 49 3.42 -2.86 -9.41
N LEU A 50 3.12 -2.10 -8.36
CA LEU A 50 1.80 -1.52 -8.14
C LEU A 50 1.45 -0.45 -9.20
N LEU A 51 2.45 0.30 -9.66
CA LEU A 51 2.33 1.24 -10.77
C LEU A 51 2.05 0.51 -12.09
N GLU A 52 2.89 -0.46 -12.44
CA GLU A 52 2.78 -1.23 -13.70
C GLU A 52 1.47 -2.00 -13.77
N LYS A 53 1.03 -2.56 -12.65
CA LYS A 53 -0.25 -3.28 -12.57
C LYS A 53 -1.46 -2.36 -12.39
N GLY A 54 -1.25 -1.05 -12.31
CA GLY A 54 -2.32 -0.04 -12.24
C GLY A 54 -3.14 -0.08 -10.96
N PHE A 55 -2.55 -0.45 -9.82
CA PHE A 55 -3.18 -0.29 -8.50
C PHE A 55 -3.02 1.15 -7.97
N ILE A 56 -1.94 1.81 -8.36
CA ILE A 56 -1.65 3.20 -8.03
C ILE A 56 -1.29 3.97 -9.31
N ARG A 57 -1.33 5.30 -9.23
CA ARG A 57 -0.82 6.20 -10.26
C ARG A 57 -0.08 7.38 -9.65
N GLU A 58 0.85 7.94 -10.41
CA GLU A 58 1.52 9.19 -10.06
C GLU A 58 0.77 10.39 -10.63
N GLU A 59 0.59 11.41 -9.82
CA GLU A 59 0.01 12.69 -10.19
C GLU A 59 0.94 13.84 -9.77
N LEU A 60 0.78 15.00 -10.39
CA LEU A 60 1.57 16.19 -10.10
C LEU A 60 0.71 17.25 -9.42
N ASP A 61 1.21 17.85 -8.34
CA ASP A 61 0.53 18.97 -7.72
C ASP A 61 0.76 20.26 -8.52
N ARG A 62 0.10 21.36 -8.11
CA ARG A 62 0.27 22.69 -8.73
C ARG A 62 1.73 23.18 -8.73
N LYS A 63 2.59 22.63 -7.87
CA LYS A 63 4.02 22.93 -7.74
C LYS A 63 4.92 21.86 -8.39
N LYS A 64 4.35 21.02 -9.29
CA LYS A 64 5.03 19.91 -9.97
C LYS A 64 5.66 18.87 -9.03
N ARG A 65 5.13 18.72 -7.81
CA ARG A 65 5.57 17.69 -6.87
C ARG A 65 4.76 16.42 -7.11
N LYS A 66 5.47 15.29 -7.24
CA LYS A 66 4.86 13.98 -7.40
C LYS A 66 4.13 13.54 -6.13
N TYR A 67 2.90 13.10 -6.30
CA TYR A 67 2.14 12.35 -5.31
C TYR A 67 1.54 11.10 -5.94
N VAL A 68 1.12 10.19 -5.09
CA VAL A 68 0.60 8.87 -5.45
C VAL A 68 -0.84 8.81 -5.01
N THR A 69 -1.70 8.30 -5.89
CA THR A 69 -3.12 8.07 -5.64
C THR A 69 -3.48 6.62 -5.98
N LEU A 70 -4.52 6.09 -5.35
CA LEU A 70 -5.10 4.80 -5.73
C LEU A 70 -5.93 4.94 -7.01
N THR A 71 -5.91 3.89 -7.82
CA THR A 71 -6.90 3.67 -8.89
C THR A 71 -8.10 2.90 -8.34
N ASP A 72 -9.15 2.74 -9.15
CA ASP A 72 -10.30 1.88 -8.81
C ASP A 72 -9.85 0.44 -8.49
N LYS A 73 -8.84 -0.06 -9.20
CA LYS A 73 -8.23 -1.37 -8.95
C LYS A 73 -7.53 -1.41 -7.58
N GLY A 74 -6.88 -0.33 -7.18
CA GLY A 74 -6.30 -0.16 -5.84
C GLY A 74 -7.34 -0.23 -4.74
N PHE A 75 -8.47 0.48 -4.90
CA PHE A 75 -9.59 0.44 -3.96
C PHE A 75 -10.22 -0.96 -3.88
N ALA A 76 -10.50 -1.58 -5.02
CA ALA A 76 -11.08 -2.93 -5.07
C ALA A 76 -10.18 -3.98 -4.40
N PHE A 77 -8.84 -3.83 -4.48
CA PHE A 77 -7.93 -4.71 -3.74
C PHE A 77 -8.09 -4.55 -2.22
N LEU A 78 -8.16 -3.31 -1.72
CA LEU A 78 -8.31 -3.05 -0.29
C LEU A 78 -9.61 -3.63 0.27
N GLU A 79 -10.71 -3.55 -0.47
CA GLU A 79 -11.99 -4.15 -0.10
C GLU A 79 -11.89 -5.68 0.00
N LYS A 80 -11.33 -6.33 -1.03
CA LYS A 80 -11.12 -7.79 -1.03
C LYS A 80 -10.22 -8.25 0.11
N TYR A 81 -9.14 -7.52 0.37
CA TYR A 81 -8.23 -7.84 1.47
C TYR A 81 -8.92 -7.70 2.84
N ALA A 82 -9.77 -6.68 3.02
CA ALA A 82 -10.54 -6.51 4.25
C ALA A 82 -11.52 -7.68 4.50
N ILE A 83 -12.15 -8.21 3.44
CA ILE A 83 -13.00 -9.40 3.55
C ILE A 83 -12.18 -10.61 4.01
N ILE A 84 -11.00 -10.84 3.42
CA ILE A 84 -10.12 -11.96 3.80
C ILE A 84 -9.68 -11.83 5.26
N GLN A 85 -9.32 -10.63 5.71
CA GLN A 85 -8.98 -10.40 7.12
C GLN A 85 -10.16 -10.69 8.05
N GLY A 86 -11.37 -10.24 7.70
CA GLY A 86 -12.57 -10.55 8.48
C GLY A 86 -12.84 -12.05 8.59
N VAL A 87 -12.61 -12.82 7.51
CA VAL A 87 -12.70 -14.28 7.54
C VAL A 87 -11.63 -14.87 8.47
N ILE A 88 -10.37 -14.47 8.35
CA ILE A 88 -9.29 -14.98 9.23
C ILE A 88 -9.62 -14.72 10.70
N ASP A 89 -10.07 -13.51 11.02
CA ASP A 89 -10.45 -13.10 12.37
C ASP A 89 -11.63 -13.94 12.90
N GLU A 90 -12.63 -14.25 12.05
CA GLU A 90 -13.78 -15.10 12.40
C GLU A 90 -13.38 -16.55 12.74
N PHE A 91 -12.34 -17.07 12.08
CA PHE A 91 -11.85 -18.44 12.28
C PHE A 91 -10.69 -18.54 13.30
N GLU A 92 -10.32 -17.45 13.98
CA GLU A 92 -9.20 -17.36 14.93
C GLU A 92 -7.84 -17.89 14.38
N LEU A 93 -7.57 -17.67 13.09
CA LEU A 93 -6.40 -18.20 12.36
C LEU A 93 -5.18 -17.26 12.35
#